data_AF-A0A1M6PU88-F1
#
_entry.id   AF-A0A1M6PU88-F1
#
_cell.length_a   1.000
_cell.length_b   1.000
_cell.length_c   1.000
_cell.angle_alpha   90.00
_cell.angle_beta   90.00
_cell.angle_gamma   90.00
#
_symmetry.space_group_name_H-M   'P 1'
#
loop_
_entity.id
_entity.type
_entity.pdbx_description
1 polymer ?
#
loop_
_entity_poly.entity_id
_entity_poly.type
_entity_poly.pdbx_seq_one_letter_code
_entity_poly.pdbx_strand_id
1 'polypeptide(L)'
;MRLTISAIAVMLTPVAAQAIVVTPYREISLQCQSVQTCQTNGTCAVDTSRKVVLSFEEAVYRSSYAPFTPKREAWPRAVVVTGRGEVTSKVNTTYRTLSKVLGADAVWRKANFEERVEGWFGPELPVARKAGSPAAEPSYQIFQTQTQKLETPTVFKTKARSVIEYKCKEMR
;
A
#
# COMPACT_ATOMS: atom_id res chain seq x y z
N MET A 1 47.62 42.61 -21.90
CA MET A 1 47.52 41.17 -22.22
C MET A 1 46.97 40.46 -20.98
N ARG A 2 45.65 40.26 -20.92
CA ARG A 2 44.93 39.66 -19.76
C ARG A 2 44.14 38.45 -20.27
N LEU A 3 44.69 37.27 -20.03
CA LEU A 3 44.15 35.93 -20.20
C LEU A 3 44.78 35.22 -18.99
N THR A 4 44.07 34.72 -17.98
CA THR A 4 43.03 33.70 -18.03
C THR A 4 42.49 33.53 -16.59
N ILE A 5 41.24 33.90 -16.29
CA ILE A 5 40.51 33.33 -15.14
C ILE A 5 39.04 33.22 -15.54
N SER A 6 38.73 32.31 -16.46
CA SER A 6 37.33 32.00 -16.83
C SER A 6 36.99 30.52 -16.66
N ALA A 7 37.89 29.71 -16.07
CA ALA A 7 37.71 28.26 -15.98
C ALA A 7 37.24 27.75 -14.60
N ILE A 8 37.08 28.61 -13.59
CA ILE A 8 36.71 28.17 -12.23
C ILE A 8 35.20 28.36 -11.93
N ALA A 9 34.45 29.06 -12.78
CA ALA A 9 33.02 29.27 -12.56
C ALA A 9 32.14 28.06 -12.95
N VAL A 10 32.68 27.08 -13.68
CA VAL A 10 31.90 25.90 -14.15
C VAL A 10 31.96 24.71 -13.16
N MET A 11 32.90 24.70 -12.21
CA MET A 11 32.99 23.63 -11.20
C MET A 11 32.22 23.90 -9.89
N LEU A 12 31.50 25.02 -9.81
CA LEU A 12 30.70 25.42 -8.63
C LEU A 12 29.19 25.37 -8.91
N THR A 13 28.75 24.52 -9.85
CA THR A 13 27.35 24.14 -9.84
C THR A 13 27.11 23.31 -8.57
N PRO A 14 26.18 23.72 -7.69
CA PRO A 14 25.85 22.90 -6.54
C PRO A 14 25.42 21.55 -7.09
N VAL A 15 26.03 20.48 -6.56
CA VAL A 15 25.50 19.11 -6.68
C VAL A 15 24.00 19.25 -6.50
N ALA A 16 23.24 19.03 -7.58
CA ALA A 16 21.80 19.24 -7.57
C ALA A 16 21.30 18.56 -6.30
N ALA A 17 20.82 19.35 -5.34
CA ALA A 17 20.31 18.85 -4.09
C ALA A 17 19.07 18.04 -4.46
N GLN A 18 19.27 16.75 -4.76
CA GLN A 18 18.21 15.84 -5.09
C GLN A 18 17.37 15.81 -3.83
N ALA A 19 16.21 16.45 -3.83
CA ALA A 19 15.37 16.45 -2.65
C ALA A 19 15.01 14.97 -2.36
N ILE A 20 15.47 14.46 -1.22
CA ILE A 20 15.17 13.10 -0.80
C ILE A 20 13.95 13.20 0.12
N VAL A 21 12.84 12.63 -0.33
CA VAL A 21 11.67 12.42 0.53
C VAL A 21 11.95 11.19 1.38
N VAL A 22 12.09 11.41 2.69
CA VAL A 22 12.21 10.35 3.69
C VAL A 22 10.93 10.32 4.50
N THR A 23 10.27 9.16 4.53
CA THR A 23 9.06 8.95 5.33
C THR A 23 9.28 7.80 6.31
N PRO A 24 9.38 8.09 7.62
CA PRO A 24 9.45 7.07 8.65
C PRO A 24 8.06 6.56 9.04
N TYR A 25 7.70 5.34 8.67
CA TYR A 25 6.50 4.69 9.17
C TYR A 25 6.80 3.99 10.48
N ARG A 26 5.97 4.23 11.49
CA ARG A 26 6.06 3.51 12.77
C ARG A 26 5.47 2.11 12.67
N GLU A 27 5.82 1.27 13.64
CA GLU A 27 5.12 0.02 13.88
C GLU A 27 3.63 0.30 14.17
N ILE A 28 2.76 -0.53 13.59
CA ILE A 28 1.31 -0.45 13.81
C ILE A 28 0.65 -1.81 13.60
N SER A 29 -0.33 -2.12 14.44
CA SER A 29 -1.25 -3.24 14.25
C SER A 29 -2.67 -2.73 14.05
N LEU A 30 -3.37 -3.27 13.06
CA LEU A 30 -4.73 -2.90 12.71
C LEU A 30 -5.65 -4.11 12.88
N GLN A 31 -6.72 -3.96 13.67
CA GLN A 31 -7.80 -4.92 13.74
C GLN A 31 -8.84 -4.58 12.67
N CYS A 32 -9.07 -5.52 11.75
CA CYS A 32 -9.90 -5.34 10.58
C CYS A 32 -11.08 -6.31 10.57
N GLN A 33 -12.26 -5.80 10.21
CA GLN A 33 -13.45 -6.60 9.93
C GLN A 33 -13.89 -6.36 8.49
N SER A 34 -14.20 -7.42 7.76
CA SER A 34 -14.74 -7.32 6.41
C SER A 34 -16.09 -6.60 6.43
N VAL A 35 -16.39 -5.87 5.37
CA VAL A 35 -17.66 -5.16 5.19
C VAL A 35 -18.37 -5.70 3.96
N GLN A 36 -17.64 -5.88 2.87
CA GLN A 36 -18.19 -6.40 1.62
C GLN A 36 -17.12 -7.10 0.81
N THR A 37 -17.56 -8.01 -0.05
CA THR A 37 -16.75 -8.67 -1.05
C THR A 37 -17.33 -8.38 -2.42
N CYS A 38 -16.53 -7.78 -3.29
CA CYS A 38 -16.87 -7.46 -4.68
C CYS A 38 -16.21 -8.45 -5.64
N GLN A 39 -16.98 -8.96 -6.60
CA GLN A 39 -16.51 -9.86 -7.65
C GLN A 39 -16.07 -9.09 -8.91
N THR A 40 -15.44 -9.79 -9.87
CA THR A 40 -14.96 -9.22 -11.15
C THR A 40 -16.04 -8.58 -12.02
N ASN A 41 -17.30 -9.00 -11.86
CA ASN A 41 -18.44 -8.43 -12.60
C ASN A 41 -18.99 -7.15 -11.93
N GLY A 42 -18.37 -6.66 -10.86
CA GLY A 42 -18.83 -5.49 -10.12
C GLY A 42 -19.91 -5.79 -9.08
N THR A 43 -20.35 -7.04 -8.95
CA THR A 43 -21.34 -7.44 -7.93
C THR A 43 -20.67 -7.47 -6.57
N CYS A 44 -21.13 -6.61 -5.66
CA CYS A 44 -20.68 -6.55 -4.27
C CYS A 44 -21.75 -7.14 -3.34
N ALA A 45 -21.33 -8.02 -2.44
CA ALA A 45 -22.17 -8.56 -1.38
C ALA A 45 -21.60 -8.16 -0.03
N VAL A 46 -22.47 -7.78 0.91
CA VAL A 46 -22.06 -7.51 2.30
C VAL A 46 -21.54 -8.82 2.91
N ASP A 47 -20.34 -8.77 3.46
CA ASP A 47 -19.67 -9.90 4.09
C ASP A 47 -18.91 -9.40 5.32
N THR A 48 -19.41 -9.75 6.50
CA THR A 48 -18.83 -9.37 7.80
C THR A 48 -18.19 -10.54 8.54
N SER A 49 -18.05 -11.69 7.87
CA SER A 49 -17.60 -12.95 8.47
C SER A 49 -16.10 -12.99 8.77
N ARG A 50 -15.30 -12.14 8.10
CA ARG A 50 -13.83 -12.20 8.18
C ARG A 50 -13.30 -11.16 9.16
N LYS A 51 -12.51 -11.62 10.12
CA LYS A 51 -11.72 -10.78 11.01
C LYS A 51 -10.25 -11.09 10.83
N VAL A 52 -9.45 -10.05 10.64
CA VAL A 52 -8.00 -10.18 10.45
C VAL A 52 -7.28 -9.08 11.24
N VAL A 53 -6.06 -9.37 11.63
CA VAL A 53 -5.12 -8.39 12.18
C VAL A 53 -4.00 -8.19 11.17
N LEU A 54 -3.74 -6.94 10.81
CA LEU A 54 -2.63 -6.56 9.94
C LEU A 54 -1.55 -5.90 10.80
N SER A 55 -0.40 -6.55 10.91
CA SER A 55 0.75 -6.02 11.65
C SER A 55 1.82 -5.54 10.67
N PHE A 56 2.33 -4.35 10.92
CA PHE A 56 3.33 -3.71 10.09
C PHE A 56 4.51 -3.27 10.96
N GLU A 57 5.71 -3.72 10.61
CA GLU A 57 6.95 -3.32 11.27
C GLU A 57 7.34 -1.88 10.90
N GLU A 58 8.15 -1.25 11.75
CA GLU A 58 8.76 0.05 11.46
C GLU A 58 9.54 0.01 10.14
N ALA A 59 9.34 1.00 9.27
CA ALA A 59 9.98 1.02 7.96
C ALA A 59 10.15 2.45 7.44
N VAL A 60 11.24 2.69 6.71
CA VAL A 60 11.55 4.02 6.14
C VAL A 60 11.45 3.96 4.62
N TYR A 61 10.50 4.69 4.06
CA TYR A 61 10.45 4.94 2.62
C TYR A 61 11.41 6.08 2.26
N ARG A 62 12.21 5.88 1.22
CA ARG A 62 13.15 6.89 0.69
C ARG A 62 12.95 7.02 -0.82
N SER A 63 12.78 8.25 -1.29
CA SER A 63 12.69 8.56 -2.72
C SER A 63 13.44 9.83 -3.05
N SER A 64 14.17 9.85 -4.17
CA SER A 64 14.65 11.06 -4.82
C SER A 64 13.64 11.54 -5.88
N TYR A 65 13.70 12.81 -6.28
CA TYR A 65 12.92 13.34 -7.43
C TYR A 65 13.51 12.95 -8.81
N ALA A 66 14.33 11.91 -8.90
CA ALA A 66 14.81 11.44 -10.19
C ALA A 66 13.61 10.91 -11.02
N PRO A 67 13.61 11.11 -12.36
CA PRO A 67 12.46 10.79 -13.22
C PRO A 67 12.04 9.31 -13.23
N PHE A 68 12.82 8.42 -12.61
CA PHE A 68 12.56 6.98 -12.52
C PHE A 68 12.37 6.49 -11.08
N THR A 69 12.33 7.37 -10.09
CA THR A 69 12.19 6.93 -8.70
C THR A 69 10.73 6.55 -8.41
N PRO A 70 10.49 5.36 -7.82
CA PRO A 70 9.13 4.91 -7.53
C PRO A 70 8.43 5.87 -6.58
N LYS A 71 7.25 6.35 -6.98
CA LYS A 71 6.39 7.20 -6.16
C LYS A 71 6.01 6.49 -4.86
N ARG A 72 5.68 7.28 -3.84
CA ARG A 72 5.39 6.80 -2.48
C ARG A 72 4.22 5.82 -2.45
N GLU A 73 3.27 5.99 -3.34
CA GLU A 73 2.06 5.15 -3.48
C GLU A 73 2.31 3.84 -4.22
N ALA A 74 3.49 3.67 -4.83
CA ALA A 74 3.93 2.43 -5.45
C ALA A 74 4.82 1.58 -4.52
N TRP A 75 5.27 2.15 -3.39
CA TRP A 75 6.15 1.45 -2.45
C TRP A 75 5.42 0.29 -1.76
N PRO A 76 5.89 -0.96 -1.93
CA PRO A 76 5.35 -2.10 -1.19
C PRO A 76 5.95 -2.14 0.23
N ARG A 77 5.08 -2.11 1.24
CA ARG A 77 5.44 -2.35 2.64
C ARG A 77 5.13 -3.79 3.01
N ALA A 78 6.02 -4.47 3.72
CA ALA A 78 5.74 -5.80 4.26
C ALA A 78 4.59 -5.70 5.29
N VAL A 79 3.69 -6.68 5.26
CA VAL A 79 2.61 -6.82 6.23
C VAL A 79 2.47 -8.28 6.64
N VAL A 80 2.30 -8.50 7.94
CA VAL A 80 1.98 -9.79 8.51
C VAL A 80 0.48 -9.83 8.76
N VAL A 81 -0.20 -10.75 8.10
CA VAL A 81 -1.64 -10.97 8.29
C VAL A 81 -1.84 -12.09 9.27
N THR A 82 -2.59 -11.81 10.34
CA THR A 82 -2.98 -12.79 11.35
C THR A 82 -4.50 -12.88 11.40
N GLY A 83 -5.06 -13.98 10.90
CA GLY A 83 -6.51 -14.21 10.98
C GLY A 83 -7.09 -14.89 9.74
N ARG A 84 -7.56 -16.11 9.95
CA ARG A 84 -8.59 -16.84 9.20
C ARG A 84 -9.27 -17.72 10.24
N GLY A 85 -10.59 -17.92 10.14
CA GLY A 85 -11.36 -18.74 11.09
C GLY A 85 -10.55 -19.96 11.58
N GLU A 86 -10.34 -20.02 12.89
CA GLU A 86 -9.74 -21.12 13.67
C GLU A 86 -8.28 -21.54 13.47
N VAL A 87 -7.50 -20.97 12.55
CA VAL A 87 -6.04 -21.20 12.55
C VAL A 87 -5.29 -19.90 12.30
N THR A 88 -4.49 -19.50 13.28
CA THR A 88 -3.60 -18.34 13.28
C THR A 88 -2.45 -18.52 12.27
N SER A 89 -2.75 -18.58 10.97
CA SER A 89 -1.72 -18.63 9.94
C SER A 89 -1.18 -17.22 9.69
N LYS A 90 0.07 -16.97 10.10
CA LYS A 90 0.81 -15.76 9.71
C LYS A 90 1.13 -15.85 8.23
N VAL A 91 0.62 -14.91 7.44
CA VAL A 91 0.96 -14.80 6.01
C VAL A 91 1.71 -13.50 5.78
N ASN A 92 2.96 -13.62 5.32
CA ASN A 92 3.75 -12.48 4.90
C ASN A 92 3.32 -12.06 3.49
N THR A 93 2.94 -10.80 3.34
CA THR A 93 2.49 -10.25 2.05
C THR A 93 2.85 -8.76 1.96
N THR A 94 2.41 -8.08 0.89
CA THR A 94 2.70 -6.66 0.66
C THR A 94 1.46 -5.79 0.75
N TYR A 95 1.64 -4.64 1.38
CA TYR A 95 0.69 -3.53 1.45
C TYR A 95 1.15 -2.38 0.57
N ARG A 96 0.23 -1.74 -0.14
CA ARG A 96 0.49 -0.53 -0.91
C ARG A 96 -0.44 0.60 -0.51
N THR A 97 0.13 1.80 -0.44
CA THR A 97 -0.62 3.02 -0.20
C THR A 97 -1.34 3.45 -1.47
N LEU A 98 -2.61 3.81 -1.37
CA LEU A 98 -3.39 4.43 -2.43
C LEU A 98 -3.34 5.95 -2.25
N SER A 99 -3.03 6.67 -3.34
CA SER A 99 -3.01 8.15 -3.36
C SER A 99 -4.37 8.78 -3.07
N LYS A 100 -5.46 8.04 -3.30
CA LYS A 100 -6.83 8.40 -2.96
C LYS A 100 -7.53 7.15 -2.42
N VAL A 101 -8.42 7.31 -1.44
CA VAL A 101 -9.32 6.23 -1.04
C VAL A 101 -10.32 6.05 -2.18
N LEU A 102 -10.18 4.95 -2.90
CA LEU A 102 -10.95 4.64 -4.09
C LEU A 102 -11.99 3.57 -3.73
N GLY A 103 -13.17 3.62 -4.36
CA GLY A 103 -14.14 2.51 -4.25
C GLY A 103 -13.57 1.21 -4.81
N ALA A 104 -14.20 0.07 -4.46
CA ALA A 104 -13.71 -1.27 -4.77
C ALA A 104 -13.37 -1.50 -6.26
N ASP A 105 -14.14 -0.93 -7.19
CA ASP A 105 -13.90 -1.02 -8.65
C ASP A 105 -12.55 -0.39 -9.06
N ALA A 106 -12.22 0.79 -8.55
CA ALA A 106 -10.98 1.46 -8.91
C ALA A 106 -9.75 0.79 -8.26
N VAL A 107 -9.90 0.22 -7.06
CA VAL A 107 -8.88 -0.65 -6.44
C VAL A 107 -8.65 -1.90 -7.30
N TRP A 108 -9.73 -2.52 -7.77
CA TRP A 108 -9.67 -3.69 -8.64
C TRP A 108 -8.91 -3.40 -9.94
N ARG A 109 -9.22 -2.29 -10.63
CA ARG A 109 -8.51 -1.88 -11.86
C ARG A 109 -7.03 -1.69 -11.62
N LYS A 110 -6.66 -1.02 -10.52
CA LYS A 110 -5.26 -0.81 -10.14
C LYS A 110 -4.55 -2.14 -9.87
N ALA A 111 -5.18 -3.06 -9.14
CA ALA A 111 -4.60 -4.37 -8.87
C ALA A 111 -4.43 -5.24 -10.12
N ASN A 112 -5.34 -5.14 -11.08
CA ASN A 112 -5.23 -5.80 -12.38
C ASN A 112 -4.09 -5.22 -13.21
N PHE A 113 -3.99 -3.91 -13.29
CA PHE A 113 -2.90 -3.23 -14.01
C PHE A 113 -1.52 -3.59 -13.41
N GLU A 114 -1.44 -3.74 -12.08
CA GLU A 114 -0.21 -4.13 -11.40
C GLU A 114 0.05 -5.66 -11.39
N GLU A 115 -0.74 -6.46 -12.12
CA GLU A 115 -0.68 -7.93 -12.24
C GLU A 115 -0.53 -8.72 -10.92
N ARG A 116 -1.11 -8.21 -9.83
CA ARG A 116 -0.99 -8.88 -8.51
C ARG A 116 -1.98 -10.03 -8.37
N VAL A 117 -1.48 -11.21 -7.98
CA VAL A 117 -2.31 -12.40 -7.69
C VAL A 117 -3.03 -12.24 -6.35
N GLU A 118 -2.36 -11.69 -5.33
CA GLU A 118 -2.93 -11.36 -4.02
C GLU A 118 -2.16 -10.15 -3.43
N GLY A 119 -2.85 -9.24 -2.75
CA GLY A 119 -2.20 -8.07 -2.16
C GLY A 119 -3.14 -7.21 -1.32
N TRP A 120 -2.55 -6.35 -0.48
CA TRP A 120 -3.26 -5.44 0.40
C TRP A 120 -3.06 -3.99 -0.04
N PHE A 121 -4.11 -3.19 0.07
CA PHE A 121 -4.14 -1.80 -0.38
C PHE A 121 -4.95 -0.97 0.60
N GLY A 122 -4.62 0.31 0.74
CA GLY A 122 -5.40 1.19 1.59
C GLY A 122 -4.81 2.59 1.66
N PRO A 123 -5.32 3.44 2.56
CA PRO A 123 -4.80 4.78 2.76
C PRO A 123 -3.36 4.76 3.28
N GLU A 124 -2.76 5.93 3.32
CA GLU A 124 -1.47 6.12 3.96
C GLU A 124 -1.55 5.75 5.45
N LEU A 125 -0.69 4.83 5.87
CA LEU A 125 -0.55 4.44 7.26
C LEU A 125 0.22 5.52 8.04
N PRO A 126 0.00 5.63 9.36
CA PRO A 126 0.52 6.75 10.12
C PRO A 126 2.05 6.74 10.10
N VAL A 127 2.60 7.90 9.75
CA VAL A 127 4.02 8.21 9.87
C VAL A 127 4.35 8.39 11.35
N ALA A 128 5.58 8.08 11.77
CA ALA A 128 6.06 8.39 13.10
C ALA A 128 5.74 9.86 13.43
N ARG A 129 5.01 10.09 14.54
CA ARG A 129 4.45 11.41 14.87
C ARG A 129 5.56 12.47 14.86
N LYS A 130 5.31 13.61 14.21
CA LYS A 130 5.82 14.88 14.73
C LYS A 130 5.00 15.22 15.98
N ALA A 131 5.65 15.62 17.05
CA ALA A 131 4.98 15.94 18.31
C ALA A 131 3.83 16.95 18.08
N GLY A 132 2.62 16.66 18.59
CA GLY A 132 1.53 17.63 18.68
C GLY A 132 0.23 17.41 17.87
N SER A 133 0.07 16.35 17.06
CA SER A 133 -1.19 16.16 16.31
C SER A 133 -2.31 15.50 17.14
N PRO A 134 -3.53 16.09 17.20
CA PRO A 134 -4.66 15.53 17.96
C PRO A 134 -5.15 14.21 17.37
N ALA A 135 -5.48 13.27 18.25
CA ALA A 135 -5.80 11.88 17.94
C ALA A 135 -7.29 11.70 17.63
N ALA A 136 -7.72 11.93 16.39
CA ALA A 136 -8.86 11.18 15.88
C ALA A 136 -8.38 9.73 15.69
N GLU A 137 -9.06 8.74 16.28
CA GLU A 137 -8.78 7.33 15.97
C GLU A 137 -9.04 7.12 14.48
N PRO A 138 -7.99 6.95 13.66
CA PRO A 138 -8.19 6.83 12.23
C PRO A 138 -8.81 5.45 11.96
N SER A 139 -10.07 5.42 11.54
CA SER A 139 -10.63 4.22 10.90
C SER A 139 -10.01 4.10 9.52
N TYR A 140 -9.38 2.96 9.21
CA TYR A 140 -8.77 2.71 7.91
C TYR A 140 -9.67 1.84 7.06
N GLN A 141 -9.87 2.24 5.81
CA GLN A 141 -10.54 1.41 4.80
C GLN A 141 -9.46 0.68 4.00
N ILE A 142 -9.35 -0.62 4.20
CA ILE A 142 -8.31 -1.46 3.60
C ILE A 142 -8.96 -2.47 2.67
N PHE A 143 -8.30 -2.77 1.57
CA PHE A 143 -8.76 -3.68 0.55
C PHE A 143 -7.77 -4.83 0.38
N GLN A 144 -8.30 -6.03 0.24
CA GLN A 144 -7.54 -7.23 -0.10
C GLN A 144 -7.98 -7.74 -1.46
N THR A 145 -7.04 -7.99 -2.35
CA THR A 145 -7.32 -8.72 -3.59
C THR A 145 -7.06 -10.21 -3.37
N GLN A 146 -8.01 -11.03 -3.79
CA GLN A 146 -7.92 -12.48 -3.71
C GLN A 146 -8.15 -13.08 -5.10
N THR A 147 -7.23 -13.92 -5.57
CA THR A 147 -7.48 -14.75 -6.75
C THR A 147 -8.29 -15.98 -6.32
N GLN A 148 -9.42 -16.20 -6.96
CA GLN A 148 -10.21 -17.41 -6.75
C GLN A 148 -9.54 -18.58 -7.47
N LYS A 149 -9.46 -19.73 -6.80
CA LYS A 149 -9.06 -20.98 -7.45
C LYS A 149 -10.18 -21.38 -8.40
N LEU A 150 -9.88 -21.44 -9.69
CA LEU A 150 -10.79 -22.02 -10.68
C LEU A 150 -10.71 -23.54 -10.58
N GLU A 151 -11.84 -24.22 -10.43
CA GLU A 151 -11.91 -25.68 -10.34
C GLU A 151 -11.49 -26.37 -11.66
N THR A 152 -11.54 -25.66 -12.79
CA THR A 152 -11.09 -26.15 -14.10
C THR A 152 -10.02 -25.22 -14.71
N PRO A 153 -8.82 -25.75 -15.03
CA PRO A 153 -7.78 -24.97 -15.70
C PRO A 153 -8.18 -24.75 -17.15
N THR A 154 -8.60 -23.54 -17.48
CA THR A 154 -8.88 -23.14 -18.87
C THR A 154 -7.71 -22.32 -19.41
N VAL A 155 -7.22 -22.75 -20.58
CA VAL A 155 -6.04 -22.22 -21.30
C VAL A 155 -6.15 -20.70 -21.58
N PHE A 156 -7.37 -20.15 -21.59
CA PHE A 156 -7.64 -18.74 -21.88
C PHE A 156 -8.70 -18.13 -20.94
N LYS A 157 -8.52 -18.16 -19.61
CA LYS A 157 -9.41 -17.39 -18.71
C LYS A 157 -8.67 -16.43 -17.82
N THR A 158 -9.11 -15.18 -17.89
CA THR A 158 -8.99 -14.15 -16.85
C THR A 158 -9.22 -14.81 -15.49
N LYS A 159 -8.20 -14.82 -14.63
CA LYS A 159 -8.30 -15.34 -13.26
C LYS A 159 -9.48 -14.64 -12.58
N ALA A 160 -10.47 -15.40 -12.10
CA ALA A 160 -11.56 -14.82 -11.31
C ALA A 160 -10.94 -14.22 -10.03
N ARG A 161 -11.25 -12.95 -9.75
CA ARG A 161 -10.70 -12.17 -8.65
C ARG A 161 -11.82 -11.55 -7.84
N SER A 162 -11.65 -11.52 -6.53
CA SER A 162 -12.52 -10.75 -5.64
C SER A 162 -11.71 -9.70 -4.88
N VAL A 163 -12.35 -8.57 -4.59
CA VAL A 163 -11.83 -7.54 -3.69
C VAL A 163 -12.66 -7.58 -2.42
N ILE A 164 -11.99 -7.75 -1.30
CA ILE A 164 -12.63 -7.71 0.01
C ILE A 164 -12.29 -6.37 0.63
N GLU A 165 -13.32 -5.64 1.03
CA GLU A 165 -13.19 -4.40 1.78
C GLU A 165 -13.24 -4.67 3.27
N TYR A 166 -12.31 -4.08 4.00
CA TYR A 166 -12.19 -4.12 5.44
C TYR A 166 -12.29 -2.71 6.02
N LYS A 167 -13.01 -2.61 7.14
CA LYS A 167 -12.90 -1.49 8.06
C LYS A 167 -11.97 -1.90 9.20
N CYS A 168 -10.94 -1.10 9.39
CA CYS A 168 -9.89 -1.39 10.35
C CYS A 168 -9.74 -0.26 11.37
N LYS A 169 -9.30 -0.62 12.57
CA LYS A 169 -8.92 0.31 13.64
C LYS A 169 -7.54 -0.05 14.16
N GLU A 170 -6.78 0.96 14.56
CA GLU A 170 -5.50 0.73 15.24
C GLU A 170 -5.73 0.01 16.58
N MET A 171 -4.97 -1.06 16.82
CA MET A 171 -4.92 -1.75 18.10
C MET A 171 -4.02 -0.94 19.05
N ARG A 172 -4.54 -0.60 20.22
CA ARG A 172 -3.77 0.06 21.30
C ARG A 172 -3.06 -0.95 22.16
#